data_AF-A0A3N1J782-F1
#
_entry.id   AF-A0A3N1J782-F1
#
_cell.length_a   1.000
_cell.length_b   1.000
_cell.length_c   1.000
_cell.angle_alpha   90.00
_cell.angle_beta   90.00
_cell.angle_gamma   90.00
#
_symmetry.space_group_name_H-M   'P 1'
#
loop_
_entity.id
_entity.type
_entity.pdbx_description
1 polymer ?
#
loop_
_entity_poly.entity_id
_entity_poly.type
_entity_poly.pdbx_seq_one_letter_code
_entity_poly.pdbx_strand_id
1 'polypeptide(L)'
;MEFNEHTGVMEDKYVAIGLEWLSQMQGDKETFLSRLQSAQHQYINVTNDAAFFGKDFDITLYGTDIVASFFAQAKSLLDNRRAYDVSIASHIIPWVKQLGRNCYLIDTIPGARERAKRMLDDKKVNPDTVLFELVIAGNYADKGYQVEFIPEQKGIAKTPDLKFRDNEGQDFYIECKRLQKGKYETEEKELHKKLINHEEAINILYNFNFWLDIIYKSELKDVPHDYIYEHLKNFNNQHYSWSDAYGQGVVKPASLHTLHEDILKNGSIMFNTKFARLIKGAALRDEYYNIYARAKSDDRDHRFIEFVEQASLVTWRCVNPTSFESRSKHVTSLLKTIDDQLLPYGLGIAHIAIDVDIQGDVADKRRQKNAEAISRFTPRSKLCRTMVHYMVPRIDEDSAWMVDETFDESLNYPPEFAFTPRVAVFTDSEILDNDLPGWRQ
;
A
#
# COMPACT_ATOMS: atom_id res chain seq x y z
N MET A 1 32.77 -2.49 -7.35
CA MET A 1 32.23 -1.43 -6.47
C MET A 1 31.66 -2.17 -5.27
N GLU A 2 32.37 -2.20 -4.15
CA GLU A 2 31.84 -2.79 -2.92
C GLU A 2 30.61 -1.97 -2.53
N PHE A 3 29.46 -2.63 -2.41
CA PHE A 3 28.28 -1.99 -1.85
C PHE A 3 28.63 -1.62 -0.41
N ASN A 4 28.63 -0.33 -0.08
CA ASN A 4 28.71 0.07 1.31
C ASN A 4 27.38 -0.32 1.96
N GLU A 5 27.35 -1.49 2.60
CA GLU A 5 26.16 -2.08 3.25
C GLU A 5 25.55 -1.17 4.33
N HIS A 6 26.28 -0.11 4.72
CA HIS A 6 25.87 0.89 5.70
C HIS A 6 25.29 2.18 5.11
N THR A 7 25.13 2.26 3.78
CA THR A 7 24.49 3.41 3.13
C THR A 7 23.06 3.10 2.71
N GLY A 8 22.12 3.94 3.12
CA GLY A 8 20.72 3.86 2.72
C GLY A 8 20.46 4.22 1.25
N VAL A 9 19.18 4.30 0.93
CA VAL A 9 18.68 4.81 -0.35
C VAL A 9 18.70 6.34 -0.34
N MET A 10 18.23 6.97 0.74
CA MET A 10 18.22 8.43 0.91
C MET A 10 18.22 8.81 2.38
N GLU A 11 18.71 10.01 2.68
CA GLU A 11 18.51 10.61 3.99
C GLU A 11 17.10 11.24 4.08
N ASP A 12 16.37 10.95 5.15
CA ASP A 12 15.13 11.65 5.50
C ASP A 12 15.11 11.92 7.00
N LYS A 13 15.28 13.21 7.36
CA LYS A 13 15.34 13.66 8.76
C LYS A 13 14.12 13.23 9.55
N TYR A 14 12.93 13.30 8.97
CA TYR A 14 11.70 13.00 9.69
C TYR A 14 11.51 11.49 9.85
N VAL A 15 11.92 10.68 8.87
CA VAL A 15 11.96 9.21 9.07
C VAL A 15 12.91 8.85 10.22
N ALA A 16 14.10 9.45 10.27
CA ALA A 16 15.07 9.22 11.34
C ALA A 16 14.50 9.62 12.72
N ILE A 17 13.86 10.78 12.81
CA ILE A 17 13.20 11.25 14.04
C ILE A 17 12.06 10.31 14.46
N GLY A 18 11.25 9.83 13.51
CA GLY A 18 10.16 8.90 13.78
C GLY A 18 10.66 7.57 14.36
N LEU A 19 11.72 7.01 13.78
CA LEU A 19 12.37 5.79 14.29
C LEU A 19 13.00 6.00 15.67
N GLU A 20 13.64 7.16 15.89
CA GLU A 20 14.20 7.51 17.20
C GLU A 20 13.11 7.57 18.26
N TRP A 21 11.99 8.25 17.97
CA TRP A 21 10.87 8.34 18.90
C TRP A 21 10.28 6.97 19.23
N LEU A 22 10.08 6.11 18.22
CA LEU A 22 9.63 4.72 18.44
C LEU A 22 10.60 3.93 19.33
N SER A 23 11.91 4.10 19.13
CA SER A 23 12.93 3.45 19.97
C SER A 23 12.82 3.86 21.45
N GLN A 24 12.51 5.14 21.71
CA GLN A 24 12.28 5.66 23.06
C GLN A 24 11.00 5.09 23.67
N MET A 25 9.93 4.92 22.87
CA MET A 25 8.67 4.33 23.33
C MET A 25 8.80 2.86 23.71
N GLN A 26 9.69 2.11 23.05
CA GLN A 26 9.96 0.72 23.44
C GLN A 26 10.62 0.66 24.84
N GLY A 27 11.40 1.68 25.21
CA GLY A 27 12.10 1.80 26.49
C GLY A 27 13.54 1.25 26.47
N ASP A 28 13.93 0.59 25.38
CA ASP A 28 15.29 0.11 25.12
C ASP A 28 15.61 0.29 23.64
N LYS A 29 16.40 1.33 23.37
CA LYS A 29 16.82 1.72 22.02
C LYS A 29 17.65 0.63 21.35
N GLU A 30 18.60 0.03 22.07
CA GLU A 30 19.48 -1.01 21.52
C GLU A 30 18.66 -2.25 21.15
N THR A 31 17.71 -2.63 21.99
CA THR A 31 16.81 -3.74 21.67
C THR A 31 15.93 -3.43 20.46
N PHE A 32 15.37 -2.22 20.33
CA PHE A 32 14.58 -1.85 19.15
C PHE A 32 15.42 -1.89 17.87
N LEU A 33 16.59 -1.26 17.87
CA LEU A 33 17.48 -1.23 16.71
C LEU A 33 17.99 -2.63 16.33
N SER A 34 18.31 -3.46 17.32
CA SER A 34 18.70 -4.86 17.12
C SER A 34 17.59 -5.68 16.45
N ARG A 35 16.32 -5.49 16.86
CA ARG A 35 15.17 -6.13 16.18
C ARG A 35 15.10 -5.73 14.71
N LEU A 36 15.26 -4.43 14.40
CA LEU A 36 15.19 -3.95 13.02
C LEU A 36 16.37 -4.45 12.18
N GLN A 37 17.59 -4.45 12.74
CA GLN A 37 18.78 -5.01 12.09
C GLN A 37 18.64 -6.51 11.82
N SER A 38 18.11 -7.26 12.78
CA SER A 38 17.83 -8.69 12.60
C SER A 38 16.85 -8.91 11.45
N ALA A 39 15.81 -8.07 11.34
CA ALA A 39 14.85 -8.15 10.25
C ALA A 39 15.49 -7.81 8.89
N GLN A 40 16.33 -6.77 8.83
CA GLN A 40 17.12 -6.43 7.64
C GLN A 40 18.00 -7.61 7.22
N HIS A 41 18.79 -8.18 8.13
CA HIS A 41 19.65 -9.34 7.83
C HIS A 41 18.85 -10.55 7.36
N GLN A 42 17.70 -10.83 7.98
CA GLN A 42 16.82 -11.92 7.57
C GLN A 42 16.35 -11.72 6.12
N TYR A 43 15.87 -10.53 5.76
CA TYR A 43 15.44 -10.22 4.40
C TYR A 43 16.59 -10.36 3.39
N ILE A 44 17.80 -9.88 3.72
CA ILE A 44 18.98 -10.06 2.87
C ILE A 44 19.30 -11.54 2.67
N ASN A 45 19.33 -12.32 3.75
CA ASN A 45 19.62 -13.75 3.71
C ASN A 45 18.61 -14.51 2.86
N VAL A 46 17.31 -14.23 3.03
CA VAL A 46 16.24 -14.88 2.28
C VAL A 46 16.31 -14.51 0.79
N THR A 47 16.50 -13.23 0.48
CA THR A 47 16.53 -12.75 -0.91
C THR A 47 17.86 -13.02 -1.64
N ASN A 48 18.90 -13.45 -0.92
CA ASN A 48 20.12 -13.97 -1.52
C ASN A 48 19.95 -15.39 -2.08
N ASP A 49 18.89 -16.11 -1.71
CA ASP A 49 18.59 -17.39 -2.34
C ASP A 49 17.92 -17.16 -3.70
N ALA A 50 18.49 -17.74 -4.75
CA ALA A 50 17.96 -17.66 -6.12
C ALA A 50 16.51 -18.20 -6.23
N ALA A 51 16.05 -19.04 -5.28
CA ALA A 51 14.66 -19.48 -5.20
C ALA A 51 13.66 -18.33 -4.95
N PHE A 52 14.12 -17.21 -4.39
CA PHE A 52 13.32 -16.00 -4.14
C PHE A 52 13.38 -14.99 -5.29
N PHE A 53 14.16 -15.26 -6.34
CA PHE A 53 14.22 -14.41 -7.52
C PHE A 53 12.84 -14.23 -8.17
N GLY A 54 12.47 -12.98 -8.41
CA GLY A 54 11.21 -12.61 -9.05
C GLY A 54 9.94 -13.02 -8.30
N LYS A 55 10.05 -13.41 -7.01
CA LYS A 55 8.89 -13.66 -6.15
C LYS A 55 8.27 -12.35 -5.71
N ASP A 56 6.95 -12.36 -5.58
CA ASP A 56 6.23 -11.25 -4.95
C ASP A 56 6.76 -11.03 -3.53
N PHE A 57 6.84 -9.77 -3.14
CA PHE A 57 7.22 -9.40 -1.79
C PHE A 57 6.18 -9.88 -0.77
N ASP A 58 6.67 -10.34 0.39
CA ASP A 58 5.87 -10.60 1.58
C ASP A 58 6.62 -10.01 2.80
N ILE A 59 5.92 -9.28 3.67
CA ILE A 59 6.52 -8.67 4.87
C ILE A 59 7.15 -9.72 5.81
N THR A 60 6.68 -10.96 5.72
CA THR A 60 7.23 -12.09 6.47
C THR A 60 8.62 -12.52 6.00
N LEU A 61 9.10 -12.06 4.83
CA LEU A 61 10.47 -12.28 4.38
C LEU A 61 11.51 -11.62 5.31
N TYR A 62 11.13 -10.53 5.99
CA TYR A 62 11.93 -9.89 7.04
C TYR A 62 11.91 -10.65 8.37
N GLY A 63 11.01 -11.63 8.53
CA GLY A 63 10.91 -12.47 9.71
C GLY A 63 9.55 -12.44 10.41
N THR A 64 9.47 -13.13 11.54
CA THR A 64 8.22 -13.37 12.29
C THR A 64 7.81 -12.24 13.23
N ASP A 65 8.71 -11.28 13.47
CA ASP A 65 8.41 -10.05 14.21
C ASP A 65 7.88 -9.00 13.23
N ILE A 66 6.56 -9.01 13.01
CA ILE A 66 5.88 -8.18 12.00
C ILE A 66 6.13 -6.70 12.24
N VAL A 67 6.17 -6.27 13.50
CA VAL A 67 6.45 -4.88 13.87
C VAL A 67 7.87 -4.48 13.50
N ALA A 68 8.86 -5.33 13.83
CA ALA A 68 10.23 -5.07 13.43
C ALA A 68 10.40 -5.12 11.90
N SER A 69 9.80 -6.09 11.23
CA SER A 69 9.78 -6.20 9.76
C SER A 69 9.24 -4.94 9.09
N PHE A 70 8.14 -4.38 9.61
CA PHE A 70 7.54 -3.15 9.11
C PHE A 70 8.51 -1.95 9.24
N PHE A 71 9.05 -1.70 10.44
CA PHE A 71 9.93 -0.55 10.66
C PHE A 71 11.34 -0.75 10.07
N ALA A 72 11.78 -1.99 9.85
CA ALA A 72 13.04 -2.30 9.18
C ALA A 72 13.08 -1.69 7.78
N GLN A 73 11.96 -1.64 7.03
CA GLN A 73 11.91 -0.97 5.73
C GLN A 73 12.23 0.53 5.83
N ALA A 74 11.69 1.22 6.85
CA ALA A 74 11.98 2.64 7.07
C ALA A 74 13.43 2.86 7.52
N LYS A 75 13.99 1.93 8.31
CA LYS A 75 15.40 1.94 8.68
C LYS A 75 16.31 1.71 7.44
N SER A 76 15.95 0.77 6.57
CA SER A 76 16.67 0.46 5.33
C SER A 76 16.75 1.64 4.36
N LEU A 77 15.72 2.50 4.35
CA LEU A 77 15.78 3.77 3.61
C LEU A 77 17.01 4.59 4.00
N LEU A 78 17.31 4.64 5.30
CA LEU A 78 18.37 5.47 5.87
C LEU A 78 19.74 4.81 5.86
N ASP A 79 19.82 3.50 6.12
CA ASP A 79 21.10 2.86 6.44
C ASP A 79 21.40 1.52 5.77
N ASN A 80 20.47 0.94 5.01
CA ASN A 80 20.72 -0.35 4.36
C ASN A 80 19.93 -0.50 3.06
N ARG A 81 20.55 -0.08 1.96
CA ARG A 81 19.98 -0.24 0.61
C ARG A 81 19.71 -1.71 0.23
N ARG A 82 20.54 -2.65 0.69
CA ARG A 82 20.39 -4.08 0.35
C ARG A 82 19.17 -4.69 1.01
N ALA A 83 18.76 -4.17 2.16
CA ALA A 83 17.52 -4.51 2.83
C ALA A 83 16.36 -3.57 2.52
N TYR A 84 16.42 -2.78 1.44
CA TYR A 84 15.34 -1.90 1.02
C TYR A 84 14.54 -2.55 -0.12
N ASP A 85 13.21 -2.56 0.02
CA ASP A 85 12.30 -3.02 -1.04
C ASP A 85 11.37 -1.90 -1.53
N VAL A 86 11.52 -1.49 -2.80
CA VAL A 86 10.71 -0.40 -3.38
C VAL A 86 9.23 -0.75 -3.48
N SER A 87 8.88 -2.05 -3.56
CA SER A 87 7.50 -2.49 -3.78
C SER A 87 6.57 -2.18 -2.60
N ILE A 88 7.14 -2.00 -1.40
CA ILE A 88 6.38 -1.71 -0.17
C ILE A 88 6.78 -0.40 0.52
N ALA A 89 7.84 0.27 0.06
CA ALA A 89 8.33 1.50 0.65
C ALA A 89 7.21 2.55 0.83
N SER A 90 6.42 2.76 -0.22
CA SER A 90 5.30 3.72 -0.24
C SER A 90 4.13 3.36 0.67
N HIS A 91 4.06 2.12 1.18
CA HIS A 91 3.06 1.72 2.16
C HIS A 91 3.47 2.03 3.61
N ILE A 92 4.76 2.27 3.85
CA ILE A 92 5.36 2.30 5.20
C ILE A 92 5.97 3.66 5.50
N ILE A 93 6.89 4.11 4.64
CA ILE A 93 7.75 5.26 4.90
C ILE A 93 6.97 6.56 5.09
N PRO A 94 5.92 6.86 4.30
CA PRO A 94 5.13 8.07 4.50
C PRO A 94 4.57 8.20 5.93
N TRP A 95 4.15 7.09 6.54
CA TRP A 95 3.61 7.06 7.90
C TRP A 95 4.68 7.36 8.95
N VAL A 96 5.86 6.74 8.82
CA VAL A 96 7.00 6.98 9.72
C VAL A 96 7.50 8.42 9.59
N LYS A 97 7.53 8.96 8.37
CA LYS A 97 7.87 10.35 8.10
C LYS A 97 6.88 11.31 8.77
N GLN A 98 5.58 11.11 8.57
CA GLN A 98 4.56 11.97 9.17
C GLN A 98 4.57 11.88 10.70
N LEU A 99 4.78 10.69 11.27
CA LEU A 99 4.99 10.50 12.70
C LEU A 99 6.17 11.33 13.20
N GLY A 100 7.32 11.23 12.53
CA GLY A 100 8.52 11.96 12.92
C GLY A 100 8.41 13.47 12.77
N ARG A 101 7.59 13.95 11.82
CA ARG A 101 7.27 15.38 11.70
C ARG A 101 6.61 15.90 12.96
N ASN A 102 5.63 15.17 13.48
CA ASN A 102 4.81 15.59 14.60
C ASN A 102 5.23 14.99 15.94
N CYS A 103 6.35 14.27 16.01
CA CYS A 103 6.73 13.52 17.21
C CYS A 103 6.85 14.41 18.45
N TYR A 104 7.34 15.65 18.28
CA TYR A 104 7.51 16.61 19.37
C TYR A 104 6.16 17.03 19.99
N LEU A 105 5.08 17.00 19.20
CA LEU A 105 3.72 17.23 19.68
C LEU A 105 3.13 15.94 20.25
N ILE A 106 3.24 14.84 19.51
CA ILE A 106 2.72 13.51 19.89
C ILE A 106 3.26 13.08 21.26
N ASP A 107 4.52 13.40 21.55
CA ASP A 107 5.16 13.07 22.83
C ASP A 107 4.46 13.68 24.05
N THR A 108 3.75 14.78 23.84
CA THR A 108 2.99 15.51 24.87
C THR A 108 1.51 15.10 24.95
N ILE A 109 1.01 14.33 23.97
CA ILE A 109 -0.37 13.87 23.92
C ILE A 109 -0.57 12.77 24.98
N PRO A 110 -1.49 12.95 25.96
CA PRO A 110 -1.78 11.93 26.95
C PRO A 110 -2.18 10.60 26.28
N GLY A 111 -1.57 9.50 26.75
CA GLY A 111 -1.81 8.15 26.24
C GLY A 111 -1.09 7.77 24.94
N ALA A 112 -0.49 8.72 24.20
CA ALA A 112 0.22 8.41 22.95
C ALA A 112 1.42 7.47 23.15
N ARG A 113 2.21 7.72 24.20
CA ARG A 113 3.36 6.88 24.57
C ARG A 113 2.95 5.44 24.88
N GLU A 114 1.87 5.27 25.65
CA GLU A 114 1.34 3.94 25.98
C GLU A 114 0.80 3.24 24.74
N ARG A 115 0.10 3.96 23.86
CA ARG A 115 -0.42 3.44 22.59
C ARG A 115 0.70 2.92 21.68
N ALA A 116 1.76 3.70 21.50
CA ALA A 116 2.94 3.27 20.74
C ALA A 116 3.67 2.09 21.40
N LYS A 117 3.88 2.14 22.72
CA LYS A 117 4.54 1.04 23.44
C LYS A 117 3.79 -0.29 23.29
N ARG A 118 2.45 -0.29 23.44
CA ARG A 118 1.64 -1.50 23.26
C ARG A 118 1.81 -2.12 21.86
N MET A 119 1.89 -1.29 20.81
CA MET A 119 2.18 -1.76 19.46
C MET A 119 3.59 -2.37 19.36
N LEU A 120 4.60 -1.69 19.93
CA LEU A 120 5.99 -2.14 19.85
C LEU A 120 6.25 -3.45 20.60
N ASP A 121 5.53 -3.67 21.71
CA ASP A 121 5.66 -4.87 22.55
C ASP A 121 4.98 -6.11 21.94
N ASP A 122 3.96 -5.95 21.08
CA ASP A 122 3.30 -7.06 20.38
C ASP A 122 3.91 -7.32 18.99
N LYS A 123 4.75 -8.34 18.87
CA LYS A 123 5.43 -8.70 17.63
C LYS A 123 4.51 -9.09 16.46
N LYS A 124 3.23 -9.38 16.71
CA LYS A 124 2.30 -9.91 15.69
C LYS A 124 1.31 -8.89 15.16
N VAL A 125 1.20 -7.73 15.79
CA VAL A 125 0.26 -6.70 15.33
C VAL A 125 0.77 -6.05 14.04
N ASN A 126 -0.14 -5.64 13.15
CA ASN A 126 0.20 -4.77 12.04
C ASN A 126 0.28 -3.31 12.55
N PRO A 127 1.44 -2.63 12.45
CA PRO A 127 1.60 -1.24 12.89
C PRO A 127 0.68 -0.21 12.22
N ASP A 128 0.21 -0.48 11.00
CA ASP A 128 -0.56 0.44 10.16
C ASP A 128 -1.72 1.14 10.88
N THR A 129 -2.50 0.39 11.65
CA THR A 129 -3.68 0.94 12.35
C THR A 129 -3.26 1.92 13.44
N VAL A 130 -2.26 1.54 14.23
CA VAL A 130 -1.78 2.37 15.35
C VAL A 130 -1.05 3.60 14.83
N LEU A 131 -0.27 3.46 13.74
CA LEU A 131 0.37 4.58 13.06
C LEU A 131 -0.65 5.58 12.52
N PHE A 132 -1.76 5.10 11.95
CA PHE A 132 -2.83 5.99 11.49
C PHE A 132 -3.39 6.83 12.65
N GLU A 133 -3.68 6.22 13.79
CA GLU A 133 -4.16 6.95 14.97
C GLU A 133 -3.14 7.96 15.50
N LEU A 134 -1.87 7.57 15.63
CA LEU A 134 -0.79 8.45 16.10
C LEU A 134 -0.57 9.63 15.15
N VAL A 135 -0.59 9.39 13.84
CA VAL A 135 -0.46 10.44 12.83
C VAL A 135 -1.65 11.40 12.88
N ILE A 136 -2.88 10.88 12.96
CA ILE A 136 -4.06 11.74 13.08
C ILE A 136 -3.99 12.57 14.36
N ALA A 137 -3.68 11.97 15.51
CA ALA A 137 -3.52 12.69 16.77
C ALA A 137 -2.46 13.82 16.66
N GLY A 138 -1.31 13.52 16.07
CA GLY A 138 -0.26 14.50 15.80
C GLY A 138 -0.73 15.63 14.87
N ASN A 139 -1.49 15.33 13.82
CA ASN A 139 -2.00 16.33 12.88
C ASN A 139 -3.06 17.25 13.50
N TYR A 140 -3.87 16.76 14.44
CA TYR A 140 -4.76 17.63 15.24
C TYR A 140 -3.94 18.52 16.18
N ALA A 141 -2.93 17.97 16.86
CA ALA A 141 -2.06 18.75 17.74
C ALA A 141 -1.28 19.83 16.98
N ASP A 142 -0.83 19.54 15.76
CA ASP A 142 -0.12 20.49 14.88
C ASP A 142 -1.00 21.66 14.45
N LYS A 143 -2.33 21.45 14.43
CA LYS A 143 -3.33 22.51 14.24
C LYS A 143 -3.67 23.28 15.52
N GLY A 144 -2.99 22.99 16.64
CA GLY A 144 -3.14 23.69 17.92
C GLY A 144 -4.23 23.14 18.84
N TYR A 145 -4.84 22.00 18.52
CA TYR A 145 -5.86 21.38 19.39
C TYR A 145 -5.23 20.60 20.54
N GLN A 146 -5.90 20.60 21.69
CA GLN A 146 -5.54 19.73 22.82
C GLN A 146 -6.12 18.34 22.56
N VAL A 147 -5.25 17.35 22.35
CA VAL A 147 -5.63 15.97 21.98
C VAL A 147 -5.22 15.02 23.10
N GLU A 148 -5.99 13.96 23.31
CA GLU A 148 -5.64 12.81 24.15
C GLU A 148 -6.12 11.49 23.54
N PHE A 149 -5.40 10.41 23.81
CA PHE A 149 -5.87 9.04 23.53
C PHE A 149 -6.83 8.59 24.63
N ILE A 150 -7.93 7.97 24.23
CA ILE A 150 -8.91 7.43 25.17
C ILE A 150 -8.49 5.99 25.53
N PRO A 151 -8.33 5.66 26.84
CA PRO A 151 -7.97 4.31 27.24
C PRO A 151 -9.01 3.25 26.83
N GLU A 152 -8.55 2.18 26.21
CA GLU A 152 -9.40 1.04 25.83
C GLU A 152 -9.97 0.34 27.07
N GLN A 153 -11.28 0.05 27.05
CA GLN A 153 -11.94 -0.73 28.10
C GLN A 153 -12.26 -2.15 27.62
N LYS A 154 -11.20 -2.94 27.36
CA LYS A 154 -11.33 -4.30 26.80
C LYS A 154 -12.30 -5.16 27.60
N GLY A 155 -13.31 -5.71 26.91
CA GLY A 155 -14.33 -6.58 27.50
C GLY A 155 -15.43 -5.86 28.29
N ILE A 156 -15.37 -4.53 28.42
CA ILE A 156 -16.35 -3.72 29.16
C ILE A 156 -17.17 -2.86 28.19
N ALA A 157 -16.50 -1.99 27.43
CA ALA A 157 -17.14 -1.07 26.50
C ALA A 157 -16.24 -0.80 25.30
N LYS A 158 -16.85 -0.43 24.17
CA LYS A 158 -16.10 0.12 23.05
C LYS A 158 -15.87 1.61 23.29
N THR A 159 -14.66 2.07 23.01
CA THR A 159 -14.25 3.47 23.15
C THR A 159 -13.83 4.03 21.79
N PRO A 160 -13.99 5.34 21.55
CA PRO A 160 -13.29 6.03 20.49
C PRO A 160 -11.78 6.02 20.73
N ASP A 161 -11.01 6.31 19.70
CA ASP A 161 -9.54 6.29 19.77
C ASP A 161 -9.00 7.57 20.43
N LEU A 162 -9.52 8.73 20.03
CA LEU A 162 -9.02 10.03 20.46
C LEU A 162 -10.14 10.94 20.96
N LYS A 163 -9.75 11.94 21.75
CA LYS A 163 -10.53 13.13 22.04
C LYS A 163 -9.72 14.36 21.71
N PHE A 164 -10.34 15.40 21.17
CA PHE A 164 -9.77 16.74 21.21
C PHE A 164 -10.73 17.76 21.80
N ARG A 165 -10.18 18.86 22.28
CA ARG A 165 -10.94 20.02 22.76
C ARG A 165 -10.69 21.20 21.85
N ASP A 166 -11.76 21.85 21.41
CA ASP A 166 -11.67 23.08 20.61
C ASP A 166 -11.36 24.32 21.47
N ASN A 167 -11.25 25.48 20.83
CA ASN A 167 -10.93 26.74 21.49
C ASN A 167 -12.05 27.26 22.41
N GLU A 168 -13.27 26.73 22.27
CA GLU A 168 -14.44 27.09 23.09
C GLU A 168 -14.62 26.13 24.28
N GLY A 169 -13.78 25.08 24.37
CA GLY A 169 -13.82 24.09 25.44
C GLY A 169 -14.75 22.92 25.16
N GLN A 170 -15.27 22.79 23.94
CA GLN A 170 -16.12 21.67 23.52
C GLN A 170 -15.26 20.44 23.18
N ASP A 171 -15.65 19.30 23.75
CA ASP A 171 -15.00 18.02 23.49
C ASP A 171 -15.57 17.36 22.22
N PHE A 172 -14.67 16.86 21.38
CA PHE A 172 -14.93 16.06 20.19
C PHE A 172 -14.21 14.72 20.29
N TYR A 173 -14.84 13.66 19.79
CA TYR A 173 -14.36 12.28 19.88
C TYR A 173 -14.07 11.74 18.49
N ILE A 174 -12.89 11.18 18.29
CA ILE A 174 -12.44 10.71 16.97
C ILE A 174 -12.31 9.20 16.97
N GLU A 175 -12.86 8.57 15.95
CA GLU A 175 -12.66 7.16 15.62
C GLU A 175 -11.86 7.04 14.31
N CYS A 176 -10.76 6.31 14.35
CA CYS A 176 -9.89 6.04 13.21
C CYS A 176 -10.07 4.60 12.75
N LYS A 177 -10.40 4.40 11.47
CA LYS A 177 -10.49 3.07 10.87
C LYS A 177 -9.69 2.97 9.59
N ARG A 178 -9.04 1.82 9.39
CA ARG A 178 -8.40 1.48 8.12
C ARG A 178 -9.15 0.34 7.44
N LEU A 179 -9.56 0.55 6.20
CA LEU A 179 -10.16 -0.47 5.36
C LEU A 179 -9.07 -1.10 4.49
N GLN A 180 -8.66 -2.31 4.86
CA GLN A 180 -7.70 -3.09 4.08
C GLN A 180 -8.34 -3.68 2.82
N LYS A 181 -7.48 -4.03 1.85
CA LYS A 181 -7.87 -4.78 0.65
C LYS A 181 -8.61 -6.06 1.03
N GLY A 182 -9.68 -6.36 0.28
CA GLY A 182 -10.54 -7.50 0.59
C GLY A 182 -9.95 -8.83 0.11
N LYS A 183 -10.27 -9.92 0.83
CA LYS A 183 -9.91 -11.31 0.48
C LYS A 183 -10.14 -11.68 -1.00
N TYR A 184 -11.19 -11.14 -1.61
CA TYR A 184 -11.54 -11.40 -3.01
C TYR A 184 -10.43 -10.96 -3.99
N GLU A 185 -9.78 -9.81 -3.77
CA GLU A 185 -8.68 -9.36 -4.63
C GLU A 185 -7.49 -10.33 -4.56
N THR A 186 -7.16 -10.81 -3.35
CA THR A 186 -6.11 -11.81 -3.14
C THR A 186 -6.47 -13.13 -3.83
N GLU A 187 -7.71 -13.62 -3.67
CA GLU A 187 -8.17 -14.86 -4.31
C GLU A 187 -8.14 -14.74 -5.85
N GLU A 188 -8.52 -13.58 -6.40
CA GLU A 188 -8.47 -13.32 -7.84
C GLU A 188 -7.04 -13.36 -8.38
N LYS A 189 -6.08 -12.74 -7.69
CA LYS A 189 -4.65 -12.80 -8.06
C LYS A 189 -4.10 -14.23 -8.04
N GLU A 190 -4.46 -15.01 -7.02
CA GLU A 190 -4.04 -16.41 -6.92
C GLU A 190 -4.66 -17.30 -8.01
N LEU A 191 -5.91 -17.02 -8.41
CA LEU A 191 -6.52 -17.69 -9.56
C LEU A 191 -5.81 -17.30 -10.87
N HIS A 192 -5.51 -16.02 -11.08
CA HIS A 192 -4.73 -15.60 -12.24
C HIS A 192 -3.38 -16.32 -12.30
N LYS A 193 -2.63 -16.31 -11.17
CA LYS A 193 -1.35 -17.00 -11.06
C LYS A 193 -1.44 -18.47 -11.49
N LYS A 194 -2.52 -19.17 -11.13
CA LYS A 194 -2.74 -20.57 -11.57
C LYS A 194 -2.97 -20.68 -13.07
N LEU A 195 -3.75 -19.77 -13.66
CA LEU A 195 -4.01 -19.75 -15.11
C LEU A 195 -2.73 -19.48 -15.92
N ILE A 196 -1.93 -18.50 -15.49
CA ILE A 196 -0.71 -18.12 -16.23
C ILE A 196 0.45 -19.08 -15.99
N ASN A 197 0.48 -19.74 -14.82
CA ASN A 197 1.48 -20.75 -14.49
C ASN A 197 1.11 -22.17 -14.94
N HIS A 198 0.18 -22.31 -15.89
CA HIS A 198 -0.02 -23.55 -16.61
C HIS A 198 1.31 -23.96 -17.29
N GLU A 199 1.70 -25.23 -17.20
CA GLU A 199 3.06 -25.70 -17.58
C GLU A 199 3.43 -25.31 -19.02
N GLU A 200 2.50 -25.50 -19.94
CA GLU A 200 2.68 -25.18 -21.35
C GLU A 200 2.65 -23.67 -21.64
N ALA A 201 1.88 -22.88 -20.88
CA ALA A 201 1.92 -21.42 -20.97
C ALA A 201 3.28 -20.89 -20.50
N ILE A 202 3.78 -21.41 -19.37
CA ILE A 202 5.11 -21.12 -18.82
C ILE A 202 6.19 -21.35 -19.87
N ASN A 203 6.14 -22.49 -20.58
CA ASN A 203 7.13 -22.79 -21.60
C ASN A 203 7.16 -21.72 -22.71
N ILE A 204 6.01 -21.17 -23.10
CA ILE A 204 5.96 -20.08 -24.09
C ILE A 204 6.47 -18.77 -23.47
N LEU A 205 6.03 -18.43 -22.25
CA LEU A 205 6.41 -17.19 -21.55
C LEU A 205 7.92 -17.04 -21.35
N TYR A 206 8.64 -18.14 -21.07
CA TYR A 206 10.09 -18.10 -20.90
C TYR A 206 10.89 -18.13 -22.22
N ASN A 207 10.28 -18.52 -23.34
CA ASN A 207 11.01 -18.76 -24.60
C ASN A 207 10.83 -17.66 -25.67
N PHE A 208 9.98 -16.66 -25.41
CA PHE A 208 9.66 -15.61 -26.39
C PHE A 208 9.65 -14.22 -25.75
N ASN A 209 9.83 -13.22 -26.61
CA ASN A 209 9.78 -11.80 -26.23
C ASN A 209 8.46 -11.20 -26.67
N PHE A 210 7.51 -11.08 -25.75
CA PHE A 210 6.21 -10.50 -26.03
C PHE A 210 5.60 -9.81 -24.82
N TRP A 211 4.65 -8.93 -25.12
CA TRP A 211 3.70 -8.43 -24.15
C TRP A 211 2.33 -9.02 -24.45
N LEU A 212 1.76 -9.68 -23.44
CA LEU A 212 0.44 -10.26 -23.40
C LEU A 212 -0.44 -9.39 -22.48
N ASP A 213 -1.54 -8.87 -22.99
CA ASP A 213 -2.52 -8.11 -22.22
C ASP A 213 -3.87 -8.84 -22.23
N ILE A 214 -4.45 -9.05 -21.04
CA ILE A 214 -5.67 -9.83 -20.84
C ILE A 214 -6.72 -9.02 -20.07
N ILE A 215 -7.92 -8.95 -20.64
CA ILE A 215 -9.10 -8.41 -19.96
C ILE A 215 -10.10 -9.55 -19.78
N TYR A 216 -10.21 -10.07 -18.55
CA TYR A 216 -11.18 -11.11 -18.20
C TYR A 216 -12.60 -10.53 -18.10
N LYS A 217 -13.54 -11.14 -18.83
CA LYS A 217 -14.98 -10.81 -18.84
C LYS A 217 -15.77 -11.72 -17.91
N SER A 218 -15.30 -12.94 -17.66
CA SER A 218 -15.83 -13.85 -16.63
C SER A 218 -15.06 -13.71 -15.31
N GLU A 219 -15.63 -14.20 -14.20
CA GLU A 219 -14.85 -14.36 -12.97
C GLU A 219 -13.71 -15.36 -13.23
N LEU A 220 -12.53 -15.12 -12.64
CA LEU A 220 -11.34 -15.95 -12.91
C LEU A 220 -11.50 -17.41 -12.48
N LYS A 221 -12.40 -17.69 -11.54
CA LYS A 221 -12.73 -19.06 -11.10
C LYS A 221 -13.45 -19.88 -12.19
N ASP A 222 -14.07 -19.21 -13.16
CA ASP A 222 -14.85 -19.80 -14.24
C ASP A 222 -14.06 -19.83 -15.56
N VAL A 223 -12.85 -19.26 -15.60
CA VAL A 223 -11.97 -19.29 -16.77
C VAL A 223 -11.33 -20.67 -16.89
N PRO A 224 -11.32 -21.30 -18.08
CA PRO A 224 -10.65 -22.59 -18.28
C PRO A 224 -9.17 -22.54 -17.87
N HIS A 225 -8.70 -23.60 -17.22
CA HIS A 225 -7.32 -23.66 -16.70
C HIS A 225 -6.23 -23.48 -17.76
N ASP A 226 -6.50 -23.92 -18.99
CA ASP A 226 -5.64 -23.87 -20.17
C ASP A 226 -5.87 -22.62 -21.05
N TYR A 227 -6.77 -21.72 -20.65
CA TYR A 227 -7.24 -20.60 -21.47
C TYR A 227 -6.10 -19.75 -22.05
N ILE A 228 -5.12 -19.38 -21.22
CA ILE A 228 -4.00 -18.54 -21.67
C ILE A 228 -3.10 -19.31 -22.63
N TYR A 229 -2.87 -20.60 -22.37
CA TYR A 229 -2.08 -21.46 -23.24
C TYR A 229 -2.72 -21.60 -24.63
N GLU A 230 -4.03 -21.86 -24.70
CA GLU A 230 -4.73 -21.99 -25.99
C GLU A 230 -4.59 -20.73 -26.87
N HIS A 231 -4.58 -19.55 -26.26
CA HIS A 231 -4.31 -18.31 -26.99
C HIS A 231 -2.84 -18.14 -27.36
N LEU A 232 -1.92 -18.45 -26.46
CA LEU A 232 -0.47 -18.36 -26.72
C LEU A 232 0.00 -19.29 -27.84
N LYS A 233 -0.63 -20.44 -28.07
CA LYS A 233 -0.32 -21.32 -29.22
C LYS A 233 -0.45 -20.64 -30.58
N ASN A 234 -1.35 -19.66 -30.67
CA ASN A 234 -1.61 -18.93 -31.90
C ASN A 234 -0.60 -17.78 -32.11
N PHE A 235 0.25 -17.49 -31.13
CA PHE A 235 1.30 -16.49 -31.25
C PHE A 235 2.47 -17.03 -32.09
N ASN A 236 2.56 -16.57 -33.33
CA ASN A 236 3.62 -16.93 -34.29
C ASN A 236 4.67 -15.80 -34.42
N ASN A 237 5.00 -15.13 -33.31
CA ASN A 237 5.83 -13.92 -33.28
C ASN A 237 5.25 -12.75 -34.09
N GLN A 238 3.92 -12.71 -34.23
CA GLN A 238 3.17 -11.59 -34.80
C GLN A 238 2.03 -11.20 -33.87
N HIS A 239 1.47 -10.02 -34.11
CA HIS A 239 0.32 -9.54 -33.37
C HIS A 239 -0.86 -10.53 -33.47
N TYR A 240 -1.33 -11.00 -32.32
CA TYR A 240 -2.49 -11.87 -32.19
C TYR A 240 -3.47 -11.26 -31.20
N SER A 241 -4.77 -11.29 -31.50
CA SER A 241 -5.82 -10.77 -30.62
C SER A 241 -7.02 -11.69 -30.63
N TRP A 242 -7.74 -11.74 -29.52
CA TRP A 242 -8.97 -12.52 -29.40
C TRP A 242 -10.00 -11.79 -28.54
N SER A 243 -11.25 -12.22 -28.68
CA SER A 243 -12.36 -11.81 -27.82
C SER A 243 -13.43 -12.90 -27.83
N ASP A 244 -13.72 -13.45 -26.67
CA ASP A 244 -14.69 -14.52 -26.45
C ASP A 244 -15.53 -14.24 -25.17
N ALA A 245 -16.18 -15.28 -24.65
CA ALA A 245 -17.02 -15.21 -23.46
C ALA A 245 -16.22 -15.06 -22.15
N TYR A 246 -14.99 -15.59 -22.08
CA TYR A 246 -14.14 -15.55 -20.90
C TYR A 246 -13.34 -14.26 -20.82
N GLY A 247 -12.92 -13.72 -21.97
CA GLY A 247 -12.09 -12.53 -22.00
C GLY A 247 -11.85 -11.96 -23.38
N GLN A 248 -10.94 -11.02 -23.42
CA GLN A 248 -10.29 -10.54 -24.62
C GLN A 248 -8.83 -10.34 -24.30
N GLY A 249 -7.98 -10.44 -25.30
CA GLY A 249 -6.58 -10.17 -25.09
C GLY A 249 -5.83 -9.94 -26.37
N VAL A 250 -4.59 -9.54 -26.18
CA VAL A 250 -3.67 -9.22 -27.26
C VAL A 250 -2.27 -9.67 -26.89
N VAL A 251 -1.57 -10.30 -27.83
CA VAL A 251 -0.14 -10.61 -27.74
C VAL A 251 0.58 -9.85 -28.82
N LYS A 252 1.62 -9.11 -28.45
CA LYS A 252 2.49 -8.35 -29.36
C LYS A 252 3.95 -8.72 -29.12
N PRO A 253 4.76 -8.88 -30.16
CA PRO A 253 6.21 -8.97 -29.99
C PRO A 253 6.73 -7.76 -29.21
N ALA A 254 7.62 -8.01 -28.25
CA ALA A 254 8.24 -6.97 -27.43
C ALA A 254 9.72 -6.84 -27.80
N SER A 255 10.19 -5.59 -27.90
CA SER A 255 11.62 -5.31 -28.07
C SER A 255 12.27 -5.18 -26.70
N LEU A 256 13.38 -5.87 -26.48
CA LEU A 256 14.17 -5.76 -25.25
C LEU A 256 15.23 -4.65 -25.32
N HIS A 257 15.28 -3.87 -26.40
CA HIS A 257 16.34 -2.90 -26.62
C HIS A 257 16.45 -1.86 -25.49
N THR A 258 15.35 -1.23 -25.09
CA THR A 258 15.31 -0.24 -24.00
C THR A 258 15.68 -0.85 -22.65
N LEU A 259 15.28 -2.10 -22.40
CA LEU A 259 15.65 -2.86 -21.21
C LEU A 259 17.16 -3.12 -21.17
N HIS A 260 17.74 -3.56 -22.29
CA HIS A 260 19.18 -3.77 -22.40
C HIS A 260 19.97 -2.47 -22.28
N GLU A 261 19.49 -1.37 -22.87
CA GLU A 261 20.11 -0.06 -22.69
C GLU A 261 20.12 0.39 -21.22
N ASP A 262 19.03 0.15 -20.48
CA ASP A 262 18.96 0.49 -19.06
C ASP A 262 19.97 -0.32 -18.24
N ILE A 263 20.03 -1.64 -18.47
CA ILE A 263 21.00 -2.54 -17.84
C ILE A 263 22.44 -2.13 -18.19
N LEU A 264 22.72 -1.79 -19.45
CA LEU A 264 24.07 -1.35 -19.87
C LEU A 264 24.48 -0.04 -19.17
N LYS A 265 23.54 0.88 -18.93
CA LYS A 265 23.80 2.16 -18.26
C LYS A 265 23.94 1.99 -16.73
N ASN A 266 23.11 1.16 -16.13
CA ASN A 266 22.99 1.04 -14.67
C ASN A 266 23.72 -0.18 -14.08
N GLY A 267 24.20 -1.09 -14.92
CA GLY A 267 24.81 -2.37 -14.57
C GLY A 267 23.78 -3.49 -14.34
N SER A 268 22.68 -3.19 -13.65
CA SER A 268 21.60 -4.16 -13.41
C SER A 268 20.26 -3.48 -13.14
N ILE A 269 19.18 -4.25 -13.20
CA ILE A 269 17.79 -3.79 -13.00
C ILE A 269 17.03 -4.75 -12.08
N MET A 270 16.20 -4.23 -11.19
CA MET A 270 15.37 -5.05 -10.32
C MET A 270 14.15 -5.60 -11.06
N PHE A 271 13.70 -6.79 -10.70
CA PHE A 271 12.50 -7.42 -11.27
C PHE A 271 11.20 -6.79 -10.74
N ASN A 272 10.88 -5.58 -11.20
CA ASN A 272 9.78 -4.75 -10.69
C ASN A 272 9.05 -3.97 -11.80
N THR A 273 8.27 -2.95 -11.41
CA THR A 273 7.48 -2.09 -12.30
C THR A 273 8.32 -1.45 -13.41
N LYS A 274 9.58 -1.07 -13.17
CA LYS A 274 10.47 -0.51 -14.20
C LYS A 274 10.77 -1.55 -15.28
N PHE A 275 11.08 -2.78 -14.88
CA PHE A 275 11.32 -3.90 -15.80
C PHE A 275 10.10 -4.15 -16.69
N ALA A 276 8.90 -4.21 -16.09
CA ALA A 276 7.65 -4.36 -16.83
C ALA A 276 7.40 -3.19 -17.79
N ARG A 277 7.57 -1.94 -17.34
CA ARG A 277 7.42 -0.73 -18.16
C ARG A 277 8.32 -0.76 -19.39
N LEU A 278 9.57 -1.18 -19.23
CA LEU A 278 10.54 -1.22 -20.33
C LEU A 278 10.18 -2.28 -21.38
N ILE A 279 9.61 -3.43 -20.98
CA ILE A 279 9.06 -4.43 -21.92
C ILE A 279 7.81 -3.89 -22.63
N LYS A 280 6.89 -3.28 -21.88
CA LYS A 280 5.65 -2.70 -22.43
C LYS A 280 5.94 -1.54 -23.39
N GLY A 281 7.01 -0.79 -23.15
CA GLY A 281 7.33 0.46 -23.82
C GLY A 281 6.49 1.65 -23.36
N ALA A 282 5.69 1.49 -22.30
CA ALA A 282 4.80 2.51 -21.75
C ALA A 282 4.52 2.26 -20.26
N ALA A 283 4.06 3.29 -19.55
CA ALA A 283 3.70 3.19 -18.14
C ALA A 283 2.59 2.15 -17.88
N LEU A 284 2.69 1.47 -16.74
CA LEU A 284 1.62 0.66 -16.17
C LEU A 284 0.66 1.59 -15.42
N ARG A 285 -0.66 1.42 -15.60
CA ARG A 285 -1.68 2.29 -15.00
C ARG A 285 -2.64 1.49 -14.13
N ASP A 286 -3.60 0.84 -14.78
CA ASP A 286 -4.75 0.18 -14.15
C ASP A 286 -4.69 -1.36 -14.27
N GLU A 287 -3.48 -1.92 -14.23
CA GLU A 287 -3.21 -3.31 -14.62
C GLU A 287 -2.38 -4.02 -13.54
N TYR A 288 -2.77 -5.25 -13.23
CA TYR A 288 -1.84 -6.18 -12.60
C TYR A 288 -0.84 -6.66 -13.65
N TYR A 289 0.34 -7.08 -13.19
CA TYR A 289 1.34 -7.61 -14.09
C TYR A 289 2.11 -8.79 -13.52
N ASN A 290 2.64 -9.62 -14.41
CA ASN A 290 3.56 -10.70 -14.13
C ASN A 290 4.67 -10.66 -15.18
N ILE A 291 5.93 -10.79 -14.73
CA ILE A 291 7.10 -10.81 -15.61
C ILE A 291 7.63 -12.24 -15.63
N TYR A 292 8.02 -12.70 -16.81
CA TYR A 292 8.72 -13.97 -17.00
C TYR A 292 10.00 -13.68 -17.79
N ALA A 293 11.13 -14.17 -17.31
CA ALA A 293 12.40 -13.89 -17.97
C ALA A 293 13.38 -15.07 -17.86
N ARG A 294 14.07 -15.35 -18.97
CA ARG A 294 15.35 -16.07 -18.95
C ARG A 294 16.43 -15.02 -18.83
N ALA A 295 16.96 -14.90 -17.63
CA ALA A 295 17.86 -13.82 -17.24
C ALA A 295 18.96 -14.35 -16.33
N LYS A 296 20.07 -13.61 -16.27
CA LYS A 296 21.14 -13.82 -15.31
C LYS A 296 20.98 -12.79 -14.19
N SER A 297 20.84 -13.29 -12.96
CA SER A 297 20.85 -12.44 -11.77
C SER A 297 22.21 -11.78 -11.57
N ASP A 298 22.21 -10.63 -10.92
CA ASP A 298 23.42 -9.94 -10.49
C ASP A 298 23.99 -10.66 -9.25
N ASP A 299 25.25 -11.11 -9.33
CA ASP A 299 25.90 -11.86 -8.26
C ASP A 299 26.07 -11.05 -6.96
N ARG A 300 25.90 -9.71 -7.02
CA ARG A 300 25.95 -8.81 -5.86
C ARG A 300 24.61 -8.73 -5.11
N ASP A 301 23.51 -8.95 -5.83
CA ASP A 301 22.15 -8.94 -5.28
C ASP A 301 21.21 -9.67 -6.24
N HIS A 302 20.83 -10.90 -5.89
CA HIS A 302 20.03 -11.76 -6.77
C HIS A 302 18.64 -11.21 -7.09
N ARG A 303 18.17 -10.17 -6.42
CA ARG A 303 16.92 -9.46 -6.79
C ARG A 303 17.07 -8.68 -8.09
N PHE A 304 18.29 -8.36 -8.49
CA PHE A 304 18.64 -7.62 -9.69
C PHE A 304 19.10 -8.54 -10.81
N ILE A 305 18.96 -8.05 -12.03
CA ILE A 305 19.27 -8.73 -13.28
C ILE A 305 20.32 -7.94 -14.03
N GLU A 306 21.44 -8.58 -14.36
CA GLU A 306 22.52 -7.98 -15.15
C GLU A 306 22.46 -8.36 -16.63
N PHE A 307 21.66 -9.37 -16.99
CA PHE A 307 21.47 -9.78 -18.38
C PHE A 307 20.11 -10.45 -18.61
N VAL A 308 19.46 -10.13 -19.73
CA VAL A 308 18.16 -10.71 -20.12
C VAL A 308 18.30 -11.31 -21.51
N GLU A 309 18.22 -12.64 -21.61
CA GLU A 309 18.17 -13.33 -22.90
C GLU A 309 16.78 -13.15 -23.52
N GLN A 310 15.76 -13.40 -22.70
CA GLN A 310 14.36 -13.31 -23.10
C GLN A 310 13.50 -12.83 -21.94
N ALA A 311 12.44 -12.09 -22.28
CA ALA A 311 11.43 -11.70 -21.32
C ALA A 311 10.07 -11.50 -21.96
N SER A 312 9.04 -11.96 -21.26
CA SER A 312 7.66 -11.64 -21.55
C SER A 312 7.00 -10.92 -20.38
N LEU A 313 6.04 -10.08 -20.72
CA LEU A 313 5.20 -9.36 -19.78
C LEU A 313 3.77 -9.80 -19.97
N VAL A 314 3.11 -10.13 -18.88
CA VAL A 314 1.66 -10.37 -18.83
C VAL A 314 1.04 -9.24 -18.05
N THR A 315 0.15 -8.45 -18.66
CA THR A 315 -0.71 -7.51 -17.96
C THR A 315 -2.12 -8.04 -17.95
N TRP A 316 -2.85 -7.80 -16.86
CA TRP A 316 -4.22 -8.27 -16.79
C TRP A 316 -5.12 -7.43 -15.90
N ARG A 317 -6.42 -7.50 -16.21
CA ARG A 317 -7.52 -6.96 -15.39
C ARG A 317 -8.77 -7.81 -15.52
N CYS A 318 -9.56 -7.89 -14.45
CA CYS A 318 -10.91 -8.45 -14.48
C CYS A 318 -11.95 -7.33 -14.55
N VAL A 319 -12.83 -7.36 -15.55
CA VAL A 319 -13.96 -6.41 -15.72
C VAL A 319 -15.31 -7.05 -15.48
N ASN A 320 -15.32 -8.28 -14.96
CA ASN A 320 -16.54 -8.97 -14.60
C ASN A 320 -17.32 -8.17 -13.54
N PRO A 321 -18.63 -7.94 -13.71
CA PRO A 321 -19.43 -7.16 -12.76
C PRO A 321 -19.40 -7.71 -11.32
N THR A 322 -19.40 -9.03 -11.12
CA THR A 322 -19.33 -9.64 -9.80
C THR A 322 -18.00 -9.36 -9.11
N SER A 323 -16.88 -9.46 -9.84
CA SER A 323 -15.56 -9.09 -9.34
C SER A 323 -15.49 -7.60 -8.99
N PHE A 324 -15.98 -6.76 -9.90
CA PHE A 324 -16.02 -5.31 -9.73
C PHE A 324 -16.80 -4.90 -8.47
N GLU A 325 -17.98 -5.50 -8.26
CA GLU A 325 -18.80 -5.29 -7.06
C GLU A 325 -18.13 -5.81 -5.78
N SER A 326 -17.48 -6.97 -5.85
CA SER A 326 -16.82 -7.61 -4.70
C SER A 326 -15.55 -6.89 -4.26
N ARG A 327 -14.82 -6.26 -5.20
CA ARG A 327 -13.64 -5.43 -4.93
C ARG A 327 -13.98 -4.01 -4.54
N SER A 328 -15.14 -3.48 -4.93
CA SER A 328 -15.62 -2.14 -4.51
C SER A 328 -16.32 -2.16 -3.13
N LYS A 329 -15.76 -2.89 -2.15
CA LYS A 329 -16.21 -2.85 -0.76
C LYS A 329 -16.24 -1.41 -0.24
N HIS A 330 -17.36 -1.04 0.35
CA HIS A 330 -17.65 0.33 0.77
C HIS A 330 -17.88 0.40 2.29
N VAL A 331 -17.86 1.61 2.83
CA VAL A 331 -17.72 1.86 4.28
C VAL A 331 -18.97 1.57 5.14
N THR A 332 -20.07 1.03 4.60
CA THR A 332 -21.35 0.91 5.35
C THR A 332 -21.23 0.17 6.69
N SER A 333 -20.61 -1.01 6.72
CA SER A 333 -20.42 -1.76 7.98
C SER A 333 -19.47 -1.05 8.95
N LEU A 334 -18.53 -0.29 8.39
CA LEU A 334 -17.56 0.50 9.14
C LEU A 334 -18.22 1.69 9.80
N LEU A 335 -19.09 2.42 9.09
CA LEU A 335 -19.87 3.54 9.61
C LEU A 335 -20.72 3.11 10.80
N LYS A 336 -21.39 1.94 10.71
CA LYS A 336 -22.12 1.38 11.86
C LYS A 336 -21.21 1.10 13.05
N THR A 337 -20.02 0.55 12.81
CA THR A 337 -19.06 0.25 13.88
C THR A 337 -18.57 1.53 14.55
N ILE A 338 -18.26 2.56 13.75
CA ILE A 338 -17.86 3.88 14.23
C ILE A 338 -19.00 4.53 15.03
N ASP A 339 -20.23 4.50 14.53
CA ASP A 339 -21.41 5.03 15.21
C ASP A 339 -21.64 4.35 16.55
N ASP A 340 -21.51 3.02 16.61
CA ASP A 340 -21.61 2.24 17.86
C ASP A 340 -20.54 2.67 18.89
N GLN A 341 -19.32 2.97 18.43
CA GLN A 341 -18.21 3.41 19.30
C GLN A 341 -18.39 4.84 19.80
N LEU A 342 -18.98 5.71 18.97
CA LEU A 342 -19.23 7.11 19.30
C LEU A 342 -20.54 7.33 20.07
N LEU A 343 -21.47 6.38 20.05
CA LEU A 343 -22.80 6.52 20.64
C LEU A 343 -22.81 6.94 22.12
N PRO A 344 -21.94 6.38 23.00
CA PRO A 344 -21.89 6.80 24.40
C PRO A 344 -21.23 8.18 24.62
N TYR A 345 -20.71 8.81 23.57
CA TYR A 345 -19.84 9.99 23.63
C TYR A 345 -20.50 11.23 23.01
N GLY A 346 -19.75 12.34 22.99
CA GLY A 346 -20.20 13.63 22.48
C GLY A 346 -20.15 13.75 20.95
N LEU A 347 -19.78 14.95 20.47
CA LEU A 347 -19.63 15.21 19.03
C LEU A 347 -18.55 14.31 18.44
N GLY A 348 -18.90 13.53 17.42
CA GLY A 348 -18.04 12.48 16.87
C GLY A 348 -17.45 12.84 15.51
N ILE A 349 -16.23 12.41 15.24
CA ILE A 349 -15.56 12.52 13.93
C ILE A 349 -15.05 11.14 13.53
N ALA A 350 -15.29 10.77 12.27
CA ALA A 350 -14.76 9.55 11.68
C ALA A 350 -13.60 9.87 10.73
N HIS A 351 -12.47 9.21 10.91
CA HIS A 351 -11.38 9.16 9.94
C HIS A 351 -11.28 7.75 9.37
N ILE A 352 -11.40 7.60 8.05
CA ILE A 352 -11.38 6.31 7.37
C ILE A 352 -10.26 6.30 6.32
N ALA A 353 -9.19 5.55 6.54
CA ALA A 353 -8.13 5.32 5.55
C ALA A 353 -8.47 4.10 4.67
N ILE A 354 -8.27 4.21 3.36
CA ILE A 354 -8.58 3.16 2.38
C ILE A 354 -7.40 3.02 1.41
N ASP A 355 -6.86 1.81 1.29
CA ASP A 355 -5.91 1.50 0.22
C ASP A 355 -6.68 1.34 -1.10
N VAL A 356 -6.28 2.12 -2.11
CA VAL A 356 -6.96 2.16 -3.41
C VAL A 356 -6.72 0.88 -4.21
N ASP A 357 -7.72 0.49 -4.99
CA ASP A 357 -7.60 -0.64 -5.93
C ASP A 357 -6.66 -0.25 -7.08
N ILE A 358 -5.91 -1.21 -7.63
CA ILE A 358 -5.03 -0.89 -8.77
C ILE A 358 -5.85 -0.44 -9.99
N GLN A 359 -7.09 -0.90 -10.13
CA GLN A 359 -7.94 -0.54 -11.25
C GLN A 359 -8.72 0.74 -10.91
N GLY A 360 -8.39 1.84 -11.58
CA GLY A 360 -8.98 3.14 -11.31
C GLY A 360 -10.51 3.19 -11.45
N ASP A 361 -11.13 2.35 -12.28
CA ASP A 361 -12.60 2.26 -12.40
C ASP A 361 -13.24 1.58 -11.19
N VAL A 362 -12.62 0.54 -10.63
CA VAL A 362 -13.03 -0.07 -9.34
C VAL A 362 -12.90 0.96 -8.22
N ALA A 363 -11.82 1.75 -8.23
CA ALA A 363 -11.60 2.84 -7.27
C ALA A 363 -12.67 3.93 -7.39
N ASP A 364 -13.00 4.37 -8.60
CA ASP A 364 -14.08 5.33 -8.86
C ASP A 364 -15.43 4.81 -8.34
N LYS A 365 -15.76 3.55 -8.62
CA LYS A 365 -16.99 2.93 -8.12
C LYS A 365 -17.00 2.85 -6.60
N ARG A 366 -15.88 2.50 -5.97
CA ARG A 366 -15.75 2.44 -4.52
C ARG A 366 -15.97 3.83 -3.92
N ARG A 367 -15.35 4.87 -4.48
CA ARG A 367 -15.54 6.27 -4.05
C ARG A 367 -16.99 6.70 -4.15
N GLN A 368 -17.66 6.40 -5.27
CA GLN A 368 -19.09 6.65 -5.45
C GLN A 368 -19.93 5.94 -4.37
N LYS A 369 -19.72 4.64 -4.17
CA LYS A 369 -20.45 3.87 -3.15
C LYS A 369 -20.20 4.39 -1.73
N ASN A 370 -18.99 4.84 -1.42
CA ASN A 370 -18.69 5.47 -0.14
C ASN A 370 -19.47 6.77 0.05
N ALA A 371 -19.49 7.65 -0.96
CA ALA A 371 -20.27 8.88 -0.92
C ALA A 371 -21.78 8.61 -0.76
N GLU A 372 -22.32 7.64 -1.50
CA GLU A 372 -23.72 7.21 -1.38
C GLU A 372 -24.02 6.59 0.00
N ALA A 373 -23.11 5.79 0.55
CA ALA A 373 -23.27 5.16 1.85
C ALA A 373 -23.24 6.20 2.97
N ILE A 374 -22.30 7.14 2.93
CA ILE A 374 -22.17 8.21 3.93
C ILE A 374 -23.38 9.15 3.87
N SER A 375 -23.79 9.60 2.68
CA SER A 375 -24.93 10.52 2.53
C SER A 375 -26.26 9.93 2.99
N ARG A 376 -26.44 8.60 2.90
CA ARG A 376 -27.64 7.89 3.36
C ARG A 376 -27.55 7.41 4.80
N PHE A 377 -26.38 7.51 5.43
CA PHE A 377 -26.17 7.02 6.79
C PHE A 377 -26.79 7.99 7.78
N THR A 378 -27.75 7.51 8.57
CA THR A 378 -28.33 8.26 9.68
C THR A 378 -27.66 7.80 10.98
N PRO A 379 -26.65 8.52 11.50
CA PRO A 379 -25.98 8.15 12.73
C PRO A 379 -26.93 8.22 13.93
N ARG A 380 -26.74 7.32 14.90
CA ARG A 380 -27.42 7.38 16.20
C ARG A 380 -26.60 8.20 17.21
N SER A 381 -25.29 8.18 17.05
CA SER A 381 -24.35 9.06 17.74
C SER A 381 -24.42 10.48 17.21
N LYS A 382 -23.72 11.42 17.85
CA LYS A 382 -23.53 12.78 17.34
C LYS A 382 -22.38 12.87 16.34
N LEU A 383 -22.27 11.90 15.42
CA LEU A 383 -21.24 11.88 14.38
C LEU A 383 -21.44 13.10 13.47
N CYS A 384 -20.57 14.11 13.58
CA CYS A 384 -20.68 15.39 12.88
C CYS A 384 -19.94 15.42 11.54
N ARG A 385 -18.84 14.67 11.41
CA ARG A 385 -18.02 14.65 10.21
C ARG A 385 -17.48 13.26 9.92
N THR A 386 -17.44 12.91 8.64
CA THR A 386 -16.74 11.73 8.13
C THR A 386 -15.69 12.19 7.12
N MET A 387 -14.44 11.80 7.34
CA MET A 387 -13.31 12.02 6.43
C MET A 387 -12.84 10.68 5.88
N VAL A 388 -12.67 10.59 4.56
CA VAL A 388 -12.19 9.39 3.88
C VAL A 388 -10.88 9.73 3.15
N HIS A 389 -9.84 8.99 3.49
CA HIS A 389 -8.49 9.15 2.96
C HIS A 389 -8.17 7.98 2.04
N TYR A 390 -8.11 8.23 0.74
CA TYR A 390 -7.76 7.22 -0.25
C TYR A 390 -6.26 7.27 -0.52
N MET A 391 -5.55 6.22 -0.15
CA MET A 391 -4.10 6.10 -0.30
C MET A 391 -3.77 5.39 -1.60
N VAL A 392 -2.95 6.03 -2.43
CA VAL A 392 -2.43 5.48 -3.70
C VAL A 392 -0.92 5.38 -3.60
N PRO A 393 -0.38 4.26 -3.10
CA PRO A 393 1.06 4.01 -3.12
C PRO A 393 1.54 3.92 -4.56
N ARG A 394 2.59 4.69 -4.89
CA ARG A 394 3.23 4.71 -6.21
C ARG A 394 4.61 4.08 -6.12
N ILE A 395 5.00 3.38 -7.18
CA ILE A 395 6.38 2.95 -7.40
C ILE A 395 6.88 3.79 -8.56
N ASP A 396 7.88 4.61 -8.29
CA ASP A 396 8.48 5.55 -9.23
C ASP A 396 10.00 5.30 -9.33
N GLU A 397 10.61 5.78 -10.42
CA GLU A 397 12.05 5.59 -10.67
C GLU A 397 12.90 6.73 -10.12
N ASP A 398 12.31 7.92 -9.96
CA ASP A 398 12.98 9.13 -9.51
C ASP A 398 12.78 9.38 -8.01
N SER A 399 11.85 8.65 -7.39
CA SER A 399 11.48 8.76 -5.98
C SER A 399 11.66 7.43 -5.26
N ALA A 400 12.29 7.44 -4.07
CA ALA A 400 12.41 6.23 -3.25
C ALA A 400 11.01 5.72 -2.84
N TRP A 401 10.10 6.62 -2.52
CA TRP A 401 8.72 6.31 -2.18
C TRP A 401 7.83 7.49 -2.59
N MET A 402 6.56 7.21 -2.88
CA MET A 402 5.57 8.21 -3.22
C MET A 402 4.19 7.67 -2.89
N VAL A 403 3.33 8.51 -2.32
CA VAL A 403 1.94 8.18 -2.04
C VAL A 403 1.08 9.39 -2.34
N ASP A 404 0.00 9.17 -3.09
CA ASP A 404 -1.04 10.19 -3.27
C ASP A 404 -2.15 9.96 -2.23
N GLU A 405 -2.64 11.03 -1.62
CA GLU A 405 -3.83 11.03 -0.78
C GLU A 405 -4.96 11.77 -1.50
N THR A 406 -6.08 11.08 -1.76
CA THR A 406 -7.34 11.79 -2.06
C THR A 406 -8.16 11.92 -0.79
N PHE A 407 -8.58 13.13 -0.49
CA PHE A 407 -9.26 13.48 0.75
C PHE A 407 -10.72 13.89 0.47
N ASP A 408 -11.66 13.03 0.83
CA ASP A 408 -13.10 13.30 0.76
C ASP A 408 -13.66 13.60 2.15
N GLU A 409 -14.61 14.53 2.23
CA GLU A 409 -15.30 14.83 3.49
C GLU A 409 -16.81 14.93 3.32
N SER A 410 -17.52 14.62 4.41
CA SER A 410 -18.96 14.79 4.52
C SER A 410 -19.33 15.29 5.90
N LEU A 411 -20.28 16.24 5.94
CA LEU A 411 -20.86 16.78 7.17
C LEU A 411 -22.24 16.14 7.37
N ASN A 412 -22.45 15.53 8.53
CA ASN A 412 -23.72 14.87 8.87
C ASN A 412 -24.66 15.77 9.67
N TYR A 413 -24.14 16.88 10.19
CA TYR A 413 -24.90 17.90 10.94
C TYR A 413 -24.79 19.26 10.25
N PRO A 414 -25.76 20.16 10.48
CA PRO A 414 -25.84 21.45 9.79
C PRO A 414 -24.63 22.37 10.06
N PRO A 415 -24.42 23.40 9.21
CA PRO A 415 -23.18 24.19 9.13
C PRO A 415 -22.77 24.89 10.42
N GLU A 416 -23.65 25.07 11.40
CA GLU A 416 -23.31 25.60 12.72
C GLU A 416 -22.30 24.74 13.49
N PHE A 417 -22.08 23.48 13.11
CA PHE A 417 -20.99 22.63 13.61
C PHE A 417 -19.79 22.53 12.64
N ALA A 418 -19.70 23.41 11.63
CA ALA A 418 -18.62 23.44 10.64
C ALA A 418 -17.24 23.84 11.20
N PHE A 419 -17.12 24.02 12.52
CA PHE A 419 -15.88 24.35 13.23
C PHE A 419 -14.91 23.17 13.42
N THR A 420 -15.28 21.96 12.97
CA THR A 420 -14.38 20.81 13.03
C THR A 420 -13.26 20.94 11.97
N PRO A 421 -11.98 20.80 12.36
CA PRO A 421 -10.87 21.00 11.44
C PRO A 421 -10.85 19.93 10.35
N ARG A 422 -10.46 20.33 9.14
CA ARG A 422 -10.10 19.38 8.07
C ARG A 422 -8.67 18.91 8.32
N VAL A 423 -8.48 17.61 8.45
CA VAL A 423 -7.18 17.01 8.80
C VAL A 423 -6.84 15.93 7.78
N ALA A 424 -5.96 16.24 6.84
CA ALA A 424 -5.34 15.26 5.94
C ALA A 424 -4.34 14.39 6.70
N VAL A 425 -3.94 13.25 6.14
CA VAL A 425 -2.90 12.39 6.72
C VAL A 425 -1.52 12.97 6.46
N PHE A 426 -1.19 13.30 5.22
CA PHE A 426 0.12 13.80 4.85
C PHE A 426 0.08 15.32 4.68
N THR A 427 0.57 16.06 5.68
CA THR A 427 0.36 17.52 5.75
C THR A 427 1.43 18.36 5.02
N ASP A 428 2.47 17.74 4.45
CA ASP A 428 3.54 18.40 3.67
C ASP A 428 3.47 18.09 2.17
N SER A 429 2.36 17.50 1.73
CA SER A 429 2.22 17.07 0.34
C SER A 429 2.04 18.26 -0.61
N GLU A 430 2.51 18.08 -1.83
CA GLU A 430 2.14 18.94 -2.94
C GLU A 430 0.64 18.75 -3.23
N ILE A 431 -0.10 19.86 -3.32
CA ILE A 431 -1.52 19.84 -3.64
C ILE A 431 -1.69 19.89 -5.15
N LEU A 432 -2.26 18.83 -5.72
CA LEU A 432 -2.63 18.76 -7.14
C LEU A 432 -4.04 19.34 -7.34
N ASP A 433 -4.13 20.62 -7.71
CA ASP A 433 -5.39 21.36 -7.87
C ASP A 433 -6.01 21.15 -9.26
N ASN A 434 -6.45 19.93 -9.56
CA ASN A 434 -7.06 19.59 -10.86
C ASN A 434 -8.33 18.72 -10.74
N ASP A 435 -8.92 18.64 -9.55
CA ASP A 435 -10.14 17.90 -9.21
C ASP A 435 -10.14 16.38 -9.48
N LEU A 436 -9.02 15.82 -9.95
CA LEU A 436 -8.89 14.39 -10.18
C LEU A 436 -8.46 13.67 -8.89
N PRO A 437 -9.05 12.50 -8.58
CA PRO A 437 -8.51 11.68 -7.50
C PRO A 437 -7.11 11.18 -7.85
N GLY A 438 -6.31 10.86 -6.83
CA GLY A 438 -4.92 10.43 -6.94
C GLY A 438 -4.71 9.33 -7.97
N TRP A 439 -5.58 8.32 -8.06
CA TRP A 439 -5.45 7.22 -9.03
C TRP A 439 -5.78 7.60 -10.48
N ARG A 440 -6.22 8.84 -10.73
CA ARG A 440 -6.44 9.41 -12.08
C ARG A 440 -5.40 10.47 -12.45
N GLN A 441 -4.45 10.75 -11.55
CA GLN A 441 -3.29 11.60 -11.79
C GLN A 441 -2.24 10.89 -12.63
#